data_AF-A0A3P7LVK6-F1
#
_entry.id   AF-A0A3P7LVK6-F1
#
_cell.length_a   1.000
_cell.length_b   1.000
_cell.length_c   1.000
_cell.angle_alpha   90.00
_cell.angle_beta   90.00
_cell.angle_gamma   90.00
#
_symmetry.space_group_name_H-M   'P 1'
#
loop_
_entity.id
_entity.type
_entity.pdbx_description
1 polymer ?
#
loop_
_entity_poly.entity_id
_entity_poly.type
_entity_poly.pdbx_seq_one_letter_code
_entity_poly.pdbx_strand_id
1 'polypeptide(L)'
;MEQMFKDDSPKEVFKKPESEQFQTLARELDLVKSVLADDAKNYHAWQYRRWLVDFFAIPPSNELEFCGTLLREDIFNNSAWNHRFYTVIEEGLDGEIFDREFRFATDAIRAYPNNQSACNYLIGILSPLPRLTSDESGQLTAADDLPSEANLLRVREFIEDTIVKDISGAAESPALLSLLVEVLYDFLRILHKKCGGKAANAAGVGDAEKAEDIVRQLISLCDRLALELDRVRANYWRYRYRQVEKMAAEMNIQCAQN
;
A
#
# COMPACT_ATOMS: atom_id res chain seq x y z
N MET A 1 26.27 4.68 39.11
CA MET A 1 26.47 4.43 37.67
C MET A 1 25.17 4.09 36.95
N GLU A 2 24.29 3.24 37.49
CA GLU A 2 22.97 2.96 36.89
C GLU A 2 22.00 4.15 36.84
N GLN A 3 22.13 5.13 37.75
CA GLN A 3 21.30 6.34 37.74
C GLN A 3 21.67 7.33 36.62
N MET A 4 22.93 7.35 36.16
CA MET A 4 23.42 8.31 35.14
C MET A 4 22.94 7.97 33.73
N PHE A 5 22.61 6.71 33.44
CA PHE A 5 22.13 6.28 32.12
C PHE A 5 20.61 6.33 31.96
N LYS A 6 19.85 6.55 33.05
CA LYS A 6 18.39 6.69 32.96
C LYS A 6 17.94 8.07 32.45
N ASP A 7 18.75 9.10 32.67
CA ASP A 7 18.39 10.47 32.29
C ASP A 7 18.76 10.86 30.86
N ASP A 8 19.47 10.02 30.10
CA ASP A 8 19.97 10.36 28.76
C ASP A 8 19.56 9.32 27.69
N SER A 9 18.31 8.87 27.77
CA SER A 9 17.72 7.96 26.79
C SER A 9 17.67 8.62 25.40
N PRO A 10 18.21 8.00 24.34
CA PRO A 10 18.13 8.52 22.97
C PRO A 10 16.70 8.78 22.50
N LYS A 11 15.73 8.03 23.03
CA LYS A 11 14.30 8.16 22.71
C LYS A 11 13.67 9.45 23.23
N GLU A 12 14.33 10.11 24.18
CA GLU A 12 13.86 11.34 24.82
C GLU A 12 14.58 12.59 24.28
N VAL A 13 15.39 12.43 23.22
CA VAL A 13 16.26 13.48 22.68
C VAL A 13 15.50 14.75 22.29
N PHE A 14 14.26 14.62 21.79
CA PHE A 14 13.42 15.76 21.40
C PHE A 14 12.91 16.58 22.60
N LYS A 15 12.99 16.06 23.83
CA LYS A 15 12.65 16.82 25.05
C LYS A 15 13.81 17.72 25.52
N LYS A 16 15.00 17.57 24.94
CA LYS A 16 16.24 18.25 25.35
C LYS A 16 17.00 18.81 24.13
N PRO A 17 16.46 19.83 23.44
CA PRO A 17 17.08 20.38 22.23
C PRO A 17 18.49 20.96 22.44
N GLU A 18 18.82 21.33 23.67
CA GLU A 18 20.14 21.81 24.08
C GLU A 18 21.17 20.68 24.31
N SER A 19 20.76 19.41 24.28
CA SER A 19 21.63 18.27 24.55
C SER A 19 22.64 18.00 23.43
N GLU A 20 23.80 17.45 23.77
CA GLU A 20 24.79 16.98 22.79
C GLU A 20 24.23 15.89 21.87
N GLN A 21 23.33 15.04 22.39
CA GLN A 21 22.64 14.03 21.60
C GLN A 21 21.77 14.65 20.52
N PHE A 22 21.00 15.70 20.84
CA PHE A 22 20.17 16.41 19.87
C PHE A 22 21.03 17.06 18.77
N GLN A 23 22.13 17.70 19.17
CA GLN A 23 23.07 18.29 18.22
C GLN A 23 23.75 17.24 17.32
N THR A 24 24.01 16.04 17.85
CA THR A 24 24.55 14.92 17.08
C THR A 24 23.52 14.40 16.09
N LEU A 25 22.28 14.15 16.54
CA LEU A 25 21.18 13.74 15.66
C LEU A 25 20.99 14.74 14.51
N ALA A 26 20.99 16.05 14.79
CA ALA A 26 20.86 17.07 13.75
C ALA A 26 21.95 16.95 12.67
N ARG A 27 23.22 16.76 13.07
CA ARG A 27 24.33 16.56 12.13
C ARG A 27 24.19 15.27 11.31
N GLU A 28 23.75 14.18 11.93
CA GLU A 28 23.54 12.92 11.22
C GLU A 28 22.38 13.01 10.20
N LEU A 29 21.30 13.71 10.55
CA LEU A 29 20.20 13.98 9.63
C LEU A 29 20.62 14.87 8.45
N ASP A 30 21.46 15.88 8.70
CA ASP A 30 22.04 16.74 7.66
C ASP A 30 22.98 15.95 6.74
N LEU A 31 23.80 15.04 7.30
CA LEU A 31 24.63 14.13 6.51
C LEU A 31 23.79 13.22 5.61
N VAL A 32 22.75 12.59 6.15
CA VAL A 32 21.83 11.77 5.36
C VAL A 32 21.19 12.61 4.24
N LYS A 33 20.76 13.84 4.56
CA LYS A 33 20.15 14.74 3.59
C LYS A 33 21.12 15.11 2.46
N SER A 34 22.39 15.37 2.75
CA SER A 34 23.39 15.68 1.71
C SER A 34 23.64 14.47 0.81
N VAL A 35 23.75 13.26 1.37
CA VAL A 35 23.90 12.03 0.58
C VAL A 35 22.69 11.78 -0.30
N LEU A 36 21.47 12.03 0.20
CA LEU A 36 20.24 11.86 -0.58
C LEU A 36 20.01 12.99 -1.60
N ALA A 37 20.63 14.15 -1.43
CA ALA A 37 20.63 15.20 -2.46
C ALA A 37 21.48 14.79 -3.67
N ASP A 38 22.58 14.05 -3.43
CA ASP A 38 23.44 13.52 -4.49
C ASP A 38 22.84 12.24 -5.13
N ASP A 39 22.31 11.32 -4.32
CA ASP A 39 21.61 10.11 -4.76
C ASP A 39 20.37 9.86 -3.89
N ALA A 40 19.22 10.33 -4.36
CA ALA A 40 17.94 10.22 -3.67
C ALA A 40 17.46 8.78 -3.45
N LYS A 41 18.11 7.78 -4.06
CA LYS A 41 17.78 6.36 -3.96
C LYS A 41 18.88 5.55 -3.27
N ASN A 42 19.87 6.22 -2.65
CA ASN A 42 20.95 5.57 -1.94
C ASN A 42 20.42 4.66 -0.80
N TYR A 43 20.56 3.35 -0.98
CA TYR A 43 19.99 2.37 -0.06
C TYR A 43 20.57 2.44 1.35
N HIS A 44 21.88 2.73 1.47
CA HIS A 44 22.56 2.84 2.76
C HIS A 44 22.14 4.09 3.53
N ALA A 45 21.96 5.22 2.84
CA ALA A 45 21.47 6.45 3.45
C ALA A 45 20.04 6.26 3.99
N TRP A 46 19.15 5.63 3.22
CA TRP A 46 17.79 5.30 3.68
C TRP A 46 17.78 4.32 4.86
N GLN A 47 18.62 3.28 4.81
CA GLN A 47 18.77 2.34 5.92
C GLN A 47 19.28 3.02 7.20
N TYR A 48 20.29 3.89 7.06
CA TYR A 48 20.84 4.63 8.19
C TYR A 48 19.83 5.63 8.74
N ARG A 49 19.08 6.33 7.88
CA ARG A 49 17.98 7.20 8.29
C ARG A 49 16.93 6.45 9.10
N ARG A 50 16.52 5.27 8.63
CA ARG A 50 15.57 4.42 9.36
C ARG A 50 16.10 4.07 10.75
N TRP A 51 17.36 3.68 10.84
CA TRP A 51 18.00 3.43 12.13
C TRP A 51 17.98 4.67 13.05
N LEU A 52 18.25 5.87 12.53
CA LEU A 52 18.16 7.11 13.31
C LEU A 52 16.72 7.35 13.82
N VAL A 53 15.73 7.19 12.94
CA VAL A 53 14.30 7.35 13.27
C VAL A 53 13.91 6.42 14.40
N ASP A 54 14.25 5.12 14.27
CA ASP A 54 14.04 4.14 15.32
C ASP A 54 14.79 4.52 16.59
N PHE A 55 16.12 4.68 16.53
CA PHE A 55 16.98 4.83 17.70
C PHE A 55 16.60 6.05 18.55
N PHE A 56 16.34 7.18 17.91
CA PHE A 56 16.02 8.45 18.57
C PHE A 56 14.52 8.70 18.76
N ALA A 57 13.65 7.79 18.33
CA ALA A 57 12.19 7.99 18.30
C ALA A 57 11.81 9.33 17.64
N ILE A 58 12.32 9.55 16.43
CA ILE A 58 11.99 10.77 15.67
C ILE A 58 10.48 10.81 15.44
N PRO A 59 9.79 11.92 15.76
CA PRO A 59 8.35 12.01 15.58
C PRO A 59 7.93 11.74 14.14
N PRO A 60 6.86 10.96 13.90
CA PRO A 60 6.38 10.66 12.55
C PRO A 60 6.15 11.91 11.70
N SER A 61 5.66 13.01 12.29
CA SER A 61 5.45 14.30 11.60
C SER A 61 6.69 14.80 10.87
N ASN A 62 7.88 14.67 11.48
CA ASN A 62 9.14 15.12 10.91
C ASN A 62 9.52 14.29 9.68
N GLU A 63 9.31 12.98 9.75
CA GLU A 63 9.63 12.06 8.65
C GLU A 63 8.60 12.15 7.52
N LEU A 64 7.33 12.41 7.83
CA LEU A 64 6.30 12.67 6.82
C LEU A 64 6.57 13.97 6.06
N GLU A 65 7.05 15.03 6.74
CA GLU A 65 7.47 16.28 6.11
C GLU A 65 8.69 16.08 5.21
N PHE A 66 9.68 15.31 5.68
CA PHE A 66 10.86 14.96 4.90
C PHE A 66 10.49 14.19 3.62
N CYS A 67 9.66 13.14 3.74
CA CYS A 67 9.13 12.42 2.58
C CYS A 67 8.36 13.34 1.64
N GLY A 68 7.52 14.22 2.18
CA GLY A 68 6.75 15.18 1.39
C GLY A 68 7.64 16.13 0.59
N THR A 69 8.79 16.52 1.13
CA THR A 69 9.76 17.34 0.40
C THR A 69 10.37 16.57 -0.78
N LEU A 70 10.87 15.37 -0.54
CA LEU A 70 11.46 14.55 -1.60
C LEU A 70 10.43 14.15 -2.68
N LEU A 71 9.18 13.89 -2.30
CA LEU A 71 8.11 13.53 -3.24
C LEU A 71 7.59 14.74 -4.03
N ARG A 72 7.75 15.97 -3.54
CA ARG A 72 7.52 17.18 -4.34
C ARG A 72 8.59 17.39 -5.41
N GLU A 73 9.82 16.96 -5.14
CA GLU A 73 10.94 17.02 -6.08
C GLU A 73 10.87 15.89 -7.12
N ASP A 74 10.66 14.65 -6.66
CA ASP A 74 10.46 13.47 -7.51
C ASP A 74 9.34 12.58 -6.95
N ILE A 75 8.15 12.71 -7.53
CA ILE A 75 6.98 11.92 -7.15
C ILE A 75 7.13 10.42 -7.48
N PHE A 76 8.11 10.04 -8.32
CA PHE A 76 8.44 8.65 -8.66
C PHE A 76 9.52 8.05 -7.75
N ASN A 77 9.96 8.77 -6.70
CA ASN A 77 10.96 8.27 -5.77
C ASN A 77 10.36 7.18 -4.86
N ASN A 78 10.53 5.91 -5.26
CA ASN A 78 10.04 4.77 -4.50
C ASN A 78 10.64 4.66 -3.09
N SER A 79 11.88 5.12 -2.88
CA SER A 79 12.50 5.08 -1.56
C SER A 79 11.81 6.03 -0.58
N ALA A 80 11.40 7.21 -1.06
CA ALA A 80 10.60 8.15 -0.28
C ALA A 80 9.18 7.62 0.01
N TRP A 81 8.51 7.01 -0.98
CA TRP A 81 7.22 6.32 -0.77
C TRP A 81 7.34 5.18 0.26
N ASN A 82 8.41 4.38 0.19
CA ASN A 82 8.67 3.30 1.13
C ASN A 82 8.93 3.82 2.55
N HIS A 83 9.73 4.89 2.69
CA HIS A 83 9.98 5.50 4.00
C HIS A 83 8.69 6.07 4.58
N ARG A 84 7.88 6.76 3.76
CA ARG A 84 6.55 7.24 4.15
C ARG A 84 5.65 6.10 4.63
N PHE A 85 5.64 4.96 3.92
CA PHE A 85 4.85 3.79 4.31
C PHE A 85 5.27 3.29 5.68
N TYR A 86 6.56 3.08 5.89
CA TYR A 86 7.10 2.68 7.18
C TYR A 86 6.71 3.66 8.30
N THR A 87 6.89 4.97 8.09
CA THR A 87 6.49 6.00 9.07
C THR A 87 5.01 5.94 9.42
N VAL A 88 4.13 5.74 8.44
CA VAL A 88 2.67 5.64 8.64
C VAL A 88 2.29 4.38 9.42
N ILE A 89 2.95 3.26 9.16
CA ILE A 89 2.68 2.02 9.89
C ILE A 89 3.12 2.15 11.35
N GLU A 90 4.28 2.76 11.61
CA GLU A 90 4.77 3.03 12.98
C GLU A 90 3.93 4.09 13.72
N GLU A 91 3.37 5.07 13.01
CA GLU A 91 2.42 6.04 13.57
C GLU A 91 1.14 5.36 14.08
N GLY A 92 0.81 4.18 13.55
CA GLY A 92 -0.35 3.40 13.91
C GLY A 92 -1.54 3.71 13.01
N LEU A 93 -1.57 3.08 11.83
CA LEU A 93 -2.62 3.29 10.82
C LEU A 93 -4.03 3.04 11.39
N ASP A 94 -4.81 4.12 11.47
CA ASP A 94 -6.23 4.14 11.80
C ASP A 94 -7.06 4.79 10.67
N GLY A 95 -8.34 5.09 10.93
CA GLY A 95 -9.21 5.72 9.93
C GLY A 95 -8.80 7.14 9.54
N GLU A 96 -8.34 7.96 10.49
CA GLU A 96 -7.95 9.35 10.22
C GLU A 96 -6.64 9.40 9.43
N ILE A 97 -5.67 8.57 9.81
CA ILE A 97 -4.41 8.41 9.11
C ILE A 97 -4.66 7.82 7.72
N PHE A 98 -5.53 6.81 7.58
CA PHE A 98 -5.91 6.28 6.27
C PHE A 98 -6.49 7.39 5.38
N ASP A 99 -7.37 8.24 5.90
CA ASP A 99 -7.95 9.35 5.16
C ASP A 99 -6.90 10.36 4.67
N ARG A 100 -5.92 10.68 5.51
CA ARG A 100 -4.79 11.54 5.16
C ARG A 100 -3.96 10.93 4.04
N GLU A 101 -3.60 9.65 4.18
CA GLU A 101 -2.73 8.95 3.22
C GLU A 101 -3.43 8.60 1.92
N PHE A 102 -4.71 8.27 1.96
CA PHE A 102 -5.55 8.10 0.79
C PHE A 102 -5.59 9.37 -0.05
N ARG A 103 -5.80 10.55 0.56
CA ARG A 103 -5.74 11.83 -0.17
C ARG A 103 -4.36 12.05 -0.79
N PHE A 104 -3.30 11.87 -0.01
CA PHE A 104 -1.93 12.07 -0.47
C PHE A 104 -1.59 11.19 -1.70
N ALA A 105 -1.90 9.90 -1.63
CA ALA A 105 -1.60 8.96 -2.71
C ALA A 105 -2.52 9.16 -3.93
N THR A 106 -3.81 9.45 -3.72
CA THR A 106 -4.73 9.70 -4.84
C THR A 106 -4.41 11.01 -5.57
N ASP A 107 -3.94 12.05 -4.89
CA ASP A 107 -3.47 13.28 -5.55
C ASP A 107 -2.25 13.01 -6.44
N ALA A 108 -1.31 12.17 -5.99
CA ALA A 108 -0.18 11.75 -6.80
C ALA A 108 -0.62 10.94 -8.04
N ILE A 109 -1.57 10.01 -7.88
CA ILE A 109 -2.08 9.18 -8.98
C ILE A 109 -2.91 10.00 -9.97
N ARG A 110 -3.71 10.98 -9.52
CA ARG A 110 -4.42 11.90 -10.42
C ARG A 110 -3.48 12.65 -11.32
N ALA A 111 -2.37 13.15 -10.76
CA ALA A 111 -1.37 13.86 -11.54
C ALA A 111 -0.60 12.90 -12.47
N TYR A 112 -0.28 11.70 -11.99
CA TYR A 112 0.54 10.70 -12.69
C TYR A 112 -0.03 9.29 -12.54
N PRO A 113 -1.01 8.89 -13.38
CA PRO A 113 -1.67 7.58 -13.28
C PRO A 113 -0.73 6.39 -13.49
N ASN A 114 0.40 6.60 -14.19
CA ASN A 114 1.44 5.60 -14.40
C ASN A 114 2.46 5.52 -13.23
N ASN A 115 2.27 6.29 -12.16
CA ASN A 115 3.14 6.23 -10.98
C ASN A 115 2.89 4.93 -10.19
N GLN A 116 3.70 3.92 -10.49
CA GLN A 116 3.63 2.62 -9.85
C GLN A 116 3.92 2.70 -8.33
N SER A 117 4.80 3.60 -7.88
CA SER A 117 5.10 3.74 -6.45
C SER A 117 3.88 4.21 -5.66
N ALA A 118 3.14 5.19 -6.16
CA ALA A 118 1.91 5.66 -5.52
C ALA A 118 0.81 4.59 -5.53
N CYS A 119 0.68 3.82 -6.63
CA CYS A 119 -0.26 2.70 -6.70
C CYS A 119 0.09 1.59 -5.70
N ASN A 120 1.36 1.20 -5.63
CA ASN A 120 1.84 0.20 -4.68
C ASN A 120 1.67 0.68 -3.22
N TYR A 121 1.85 1.97 -2.97
CA TYR A 121 1.62 2.58 -1.66
C TYR A 121 0.16 2.41 -1.21
N LEU A 122 -0.81 2.66 -2.10
CA LEU A 122 -2.24 2.43 -1.79
C LEU A 122 -2.53 0.96 -1.45
N ILE A 123 -1.96 0.00 -2.18
CA ILE A 123 -2.08 -1.44 -1.86
C ILE A 123 -1.54 -1.69 -0.45
N GLY A 124 -0.36 -1.14 -0.14
CA GLY A 124 0.29 -1.31 1.16
C GLY A 124 -0.55 -0.81 2.34
N ILE A 125 -1.22 0.34 2.21
CA ILE A 125 -2.05 0.88 3.32
C ILE A 125 -3.45 0.26 3.37
N LEU A 126 -3.95 -0.35 2.29
CA LEU A 126 -5.20 -1.11 2.29
C LEU A 126 -5.04 -2.44 3.03
N SER A 127 -3.92 -3.12 2.81
CA SER A 127 -3.57 -4.39 3.44
C SER A 127 -2.12 -4.32 3.93
N PRO A 128 -1.86 -3.60 5.04
CA PRO A 128 -0.55 -3.64 5.67
C PRO A 128 -0.23 -5.08 6.06
N LEU A 129 1.03 -5.51 5.86
CA LEU A 129 1.47 -6.90 6.02
C LEU A 129 0.81 -7.57 7.25
N PRO A 130 0.40 -8.86 7.13
CA PRO A 130 -0.36 -9.53 8.17
C PRO A 130 0.33 -9.40 9.53
N ARG A 131 -0.40 -8.94 10.54
CA ARG A 131 0.09 -9.05 11.91
C ARG A 131 0.25 -10.54 12.19
N LEU A 132 1.47 -10.97 12.49
CA LEU A 132 1.68 -12.34 12.95
C LEU A 132 1.03 -12.44 14.33
N THR A 133 0.00 -13.27 14.43
CA THR A 133 -0.64 -13.60 15.70
C THR A 133 -0.10 -14.94 16.18
N SER A 134 0.25 -15.04 17.46
CA SER A 134 0.54 -16.34 18.06
C SER A 134 -0.78 -17.06 18.34
N ASP A 135 -0.94 -18.28 17.85
CA ASP A 135 -2.01 -19.15 18.32
C ASP A 135 -1.78 -19.58 19.79
N GLU A 136 -2.73 -20.33 20.37
CA GLU A 136 -2.64 -20.84 21.74
C GLU A 136 -1.42 -21.74 21.98
N SER A 137 -0.78 -22.25 20.93
CA SER A 137 0.44 -23.06 20.96
C SER A 137 1.73 -22.25 20.77
N GLY A 138 1.62 -20.94 20.54
CA GLY A 138 2.75 -20.04 20.27
C GLY A 138 3.23 -20.06 18.81
N GLN A 139 2.50 -20.72 17.90
CA GLN A 139 2.82 -20.73 16.49
C GLN A 139 2.32 -19.43 15.84
N LEU A 140 3.21 -18.74 15.11
CA LEU A 140 2.86 -17.51 14.41
C LEU A 140 2.01 -17.85 13.18
N THR A 141 0.78 -17.38 13.17
CA THR A 141 -0.14 -17.45 12.02
C THR A 141 -0.33 -16.05 11.45
N ALA A 142 -0.37 -15.93 10.13
CA ALA A 142 -0.79 -14.70 9.49
C ALA A 142 -2.30 -14.55 9.69
N ALA A 143 -2.75 -13.44 10.27
CA ALA A 143 -4.17 -13.14 10.28
C ALA A 143 -4.67 -13.00 8.82
N ASP A 144 -5.77 -13.68 8.47
CA ASP A 144 -6.49 -13.47 7.20
C ASP A 144 -7.32 -12.17 7.28
N ASP A 145 -6.61 -11.08 7.55
CA ASP A 145 -7.16 -9.74 7.67
C ASP A 145 -7.39 -9.20 6.26
N LEU A 146 -8.64 -9.34 5.79
CA LEU A 146 -9.08 -8.69 4.57
C LEU A 146 -9.17 -7.17 4.80
N PRO A 147 -8.89 -6.36 3.76
CA PRO A 147 -9.07 -4.92 3.85
C PRO A 147 -10.51 -4.52 4.18
N SER A 148 -10.67 -3.30 4.72
CA SER A 148 -11.99 -2.70 4.92
C SER A 148 -12.72 -2.57 3.57
N GLU A 149 -13.92 -3.16 3.49
CA GLU A 149 -14.80 -3.08 2.31
C GLU A 149 -15.09 -1.61 1.93
N ALA A 150 -15.24 -0.73 2.93
CA ALA A 150 -15.45 0.70 2.69
C ALA A 150 -14.22 1.38 2.07
N ASN A 151 -13.01 1.00 2.49
CA ASN A 151 -11.78 1.56 1.93
C ASN A 151 -11.53 1.05 0.51
N LEU A 152 -11.80 -0.24 0.25
CA LEU A 152 -11.75 -0.80 -1.09
C LEU A 152 -12.72 -0.07 -2.03
N LEU A 153 -13.93 0.25 -1.56
CA LEU A 153 -14.93 0.96 -2.37
C LEU A 153 -14.43 2.35 -2.77
N ARG A 154 -13.89 3.10 -1.81
CA ARG A 154 -13.33 4.43 -2.06
C ARG A 154 -12.19 4.41 -3.07
N VAL A 155 -11.32 3.40 -3.00
CA VAL A 155 -10.22 3.24 -3.96
C VAL A 155 -10.75 2.84 -5.34
N ARG A 156 -11.72 1.92 -5.41
CA ARG A 156 -12.38 1.54 -6.67
C ARG A 156 -13.04 2.74 -7.35
N GLU A 157 -13.88 3.47 -6.62
CA GLU A 157 -14.59 4.66 -7.13
C GLU A 157 -13.61 5.71 -7.63
N PHE A 158 -12.50 5.92 -6.90
CA PHE A 158 -11.44 6.82 -7.32
C PHE A 158 -10.79 6.38 -8.66
N ILE A 159 -10.47 5.10 -8.80
CA ILE A 159 -9.85 4.56 -10.02
C ILE A 159 -10.81 4.68 -11.20
N GLU A 160 -12.06 4.26 -11.02
CA GLU A 160 -13.10 4.34 -12.05
C GLU A 160 -13.34 5.79 -12.50
N ASP A 161 -13.43 6.74 -11.57
CA ASP A 161 -13.54 8.18 -11.88
C ASP A 161 -12.32 8.69 -12.66
N THR A 162 -11.12 8.27 -12.27
CA THR A 162 -9.86 8.67 -12.95
C THR A 162 -9.79 8.10 -14.37
N ILE A 163 -10.24 6.86 -14.58
CA ILE A 163 -10.33 6.21 -15.89
C ILE A 163 -11.40 6.86 -16.76
N VAL A 164 -12.59 7.14 -16.23
CA VAL A 164 -13.69 7.77 -16.98
C VAL A 164 -13.33 9.17 -17.46
N LYS A 165 -12.60 9.93 -16.63
CA LYS A 165 -12.07 11.25 -17.01
C LYS A 165 -10.86 11.18 -17.93
N ASP A 166 -10.31 9.98 -18.12
CA ASP A 166 -9.09 9.67 -18.88
C ASP A 166 -7.94 10.65 -18.62
N ILE A 167 -7.75 10.99 -17.34
CA ILE A 167 -6.69 11.92 -16.95
C ILE A 167 -5.35 11.30 -17.34
N SER A 168 -4.59 11.97 -18.23
CA SER A 168 -3.24 11.55 -18.64
C SER A 168 -3.12 10.08 -19.12
N GLY A 169 -4.15 9.55 -19.80
CA GLY A 169 -4.15 8.18 -20.31
C GLY A 169 -4.34 7.11 -19.23
N ALA A 170 -5.08 7.45 -18.16
CA ALA A 170 -5.35 6.56 -17.04
C ALA A 170 -5.95 5.21 -17.47
N ALA A 171 -6.80 5.19 -18.50
CA ALA A 171 -7.45 3.97 -19.01
C ALA A 171 -6.47 2.95 -19.63
N GLU A 172 -5.26 3.39 -19.94
CA GLU A 172 -4.19 2.56 -20.51
C GLU A 172 -3.00 2.39 -19.55
N SER A 173 -3.06 2.95 -18.34
CA SER A 173 -2.00 2.85 -17.34
C SER A 173 -1.88 1.43 -16.75
N PRO A 174 -0.78 0.69 -17.00
CA PRO A 174 -0.61 -0.62 -16.39
C PRO A 174 -0.55 -0.57 -14.86
N ALA A 175 -0.04 0.53 -14.29
CA ALA A 175 0.04 0.71 -12.85
C ALA A 175 -1.36 0.86 -12.22
N LEU A 176 -2.20 1.71 -12.82
CA LEU A 176 -3.56 1.96 -12.31
C LEU A 176 -4.48 0.75 -12.51
N LEU A 177 -4.41 0.10 -13.68
CA LEU A 177 -5.18 -1.11 -13.94
C LEU A 177 -4.72 -2.28 -13.07
N SER A 178 -3.43 -2.40 -12.79
CA SER A 178 -2.91 -3.37 -11.81
C SER A 178 -3.48 -3.13 -10.42
N LEU A 179 -3.57 -1.88 -9.97
CA LEU A 179 -4.20 -1.53 -8.70
C LEU A 179 -5.68 -1.92 -8.69
N LEU A 180 -6.40 -1.66 -9.79
CA LEU A 180 -7.82 -2.04 -9.91
C LEU A 180 -8.01 -3.56 -9.81
N VAL A 181 -7.11 -4.36 -10.42
CA VAL A 181 -7.15 -5.83 -10.30
C VAL A 181 -7.01 -6.27 -8.85
N GLU A 182 -6.09 -5.69 -8.08
CA GLU A 182 -5.92 -6.07 -6.67
C GLU A 182 -7.15 -5.69 -5.83
N VAL A 183 -7.70 -4.48 -6.02
CA VAL A 183 -8.90 -4.01 -5.31
C VAL A 183 -10.11 -4.87 -5.61
N LEU A 184 -10.36 -5.18 -6.89
CA LEU A 184 -11.47 -6.04 -7.31
C LEU A 184 -11.30 -7.48 -6.80
N TYR A 185 -10.06 -7.99 -6.77
CA TYR A 185 -9.79 -9.33 -6.25
C TYR A 185 -10.03 -9.43 -4.75
N ASP A 186 -9.65 -8.42 -3.96
CA ASP A 186 -9.96 -8.39 -2.52
C ASP A 186 -11.46 -8.26 -2.25
N PHE A 187 -12.20 -7.50 -3.07
CA PHE A 187 -13.67 -7.52 -3.03
C PHE A 187 -14.23 -8.93 -3.28
N LEU A 188 -13.70 -9.63 -4.29
CA LEU A 188 -14.12 -11.00 -4.59
C LEU A 188 -13.83 -11.94 -3.40
N ARG A 189 -12.67 -11.80 -2.73
CA ARG A 189 -12.34 -12.56 -1.52
C ARG A 189 -13.31 -12.27 -0.38
N ILE A 190 -13.71 -11.02 -0.16
CA ILE A 190 -14.72 -10.65 0.84
C ILE A 190 -16.05 -11.33 0.54
N LEU A 191 -16.51 -11.27 -0.71
CA LEU A 191 -17.75 -11.93 -1.14
C LEU A 191 -17.66 -13.45 -0.97
N HIS A 192 -16.56 -14.07 -1.39
CA HIS A 192 -16.30 -15.50 -1.20
C HIS A 192 -16.36 -15.90 0.28
N LYS A 193 -15.76 -15.11 1.17
CA LYS A 193 -15.79 -15.32 2.63
C LYS A 193 -17.21 -15.18 3.20
N LYS A 194 -17.97 -14.17 2.77
CA LYS A 194 -19.39 -13.99 3.14
C LYS A 194 -20.27 -15.18 2.72
N CYS A 195 -19.95 -15.81 1.59
CA CYS A 195 -20.65 -17.00 1.09
C CYS A 195 -20.19 -18.32 1.77
N GLY A 196 -19.21 -18.28 2.69
CA GLY A 196 -18.68 -19.48 3.34
C GLY A 196 -17.95 -20.44 2.39
N GLY A 197 -17.44 -19.95 1.26
CA GLY A 197 -16.74 -20.75 0.25
C GLY A 197 -17.57 -21.87 -0.38
N LYS A 198 -18.91 -21.78 -0.32
CA LYS A 198 -19.84 -22.70 -0.98
C LYS A 198 -21.02 -21.91 -1.57
N ALA A 199 -21.54 -22.42 -2.70
CA ALA A 199 -22.71 -22.01 -3.48
C ALA A 199 -23.42 -20.69 -3.10
N ALA A 200 -23.65 -19.86 -4.13
CA ALA A 200 -24.49 -18.65 -4.16
C ALA A 200 -25.91 -18.76 -3.54
N ASN A 201 -26.32 -19.93 -3.04
CA ASN A 201 -27.60 -20.14 -2.35
C ASN A 201 -27.59 -19.63 -0.89
N ALA A 202 -26.42 -19.31 -0.32
CA ALA A 202 -26.29 -18.71 1.02
C ALA A 202 -26.05 -17.18 0.98
N ALA A 203 -25.70 -16.63 -0.19
CA ALA A 203 -25.50 -15.21 -0.40
C ALA A 203 -26.84 -14.52 -0.73
N GLY A 204 -27.01 -13.27 -0.32
CA GLY A 204 -28.13 -12.47 -0.85
C GLY A 204 -28.00 -12.35 -2.38
N VAL A 205 -29.11 -12.34 -3.11
CA VAL A 205 -29.14 -12.26 -4.59
C VAL A 205 -28.22 -11.15 -5.11
N GLY A 206 -28.18 -10.00 -4.43
CA GLY A 206 -27.33 -8.87 -4.83
C GLY A 206 -25.82 -9.09 -4.64
N ASP A 207 -25.38 -9.98 -3.75
CA ASP A 207 -23.95 -10.29 -3.58
C ASP A 207 -23.45 -11.27 -4.64
N ALA A 208 -24.31 -12.17 -5.13
CA ALA A 208 -24.02 -13.03 -6.26
C ALA A 208 -23.84 -12.22 -7.56
N GLU A 209 -24.78 -11.31 -7.85
CA GLU A 209 -24.69 -10.43 -9.03
C GLU A 209 -23.42 -9.55 -9.01
N LYS A 210 -23.06 -9.00 -7.85
CA LYS A 210 -21.80 -8.26 -7.67
C LYS A 210 -20.57 -9.13 -7.95
N ALA A 211 -20.57 -10.37 -7.46
CA ALA A 211 -19.44 -11.27 -7.66
C ALA A 211 -19.28 -11.61 -9.16
N GLU A 212 -20.38 -11.84 -9.87
CA GLU A 212 -20.36 -12.10 -11.32
C GLU A 212 -19.80 -10.90 -12.11
N ASP A 213 -20.22 -9.68 -11.78
CA ASP A 213 -19.69 -8.45 -12.38
C ASP A 213 -18.18 -8.30 -12.12
N ILE A 214 -17.75 -8.47 -10.87
CA ILE A 214 -16.33 -8.38 -10.49
C ILE A 214 -15.48 -9.42 -11.23
N VAL A 215 -15.94 -10.68 -11.32
CA VAL A 215 -15.23 -11.75 -12.06
C VAL A 215 -15.07 -11.36 -13.53
N ARG A 216 -16.13 -10.86 -14.18
CA ARG A 216 -16.07 -10.42 -15.57
C ARG A 216 -15.07 -9.30 -15.79
N GLN A 217 -15.08 -8.30 -14.91
CA GLN A 217 -14.12 -7.18 -14.97
C GLN A 217 -12.68 -7.65 -14.77
N LEU A 218 -12.43 -8.50 -13.78
CA LEU A 218 -11.10 -9.05 -13.49
C LEU A 218 -10.52 -9.85 -14.66
N ILE A 219 -11.32 -10.71 -15.29
CA ILE A 219 -10.93 -11.48 -16.48
C ILE A 219 -10.57 -10.51 -17.61
N SER A 220 -11.44 -9.54 -17.91
CA SER A 220 -11.20 -8.55 -18.96
C SER A 220 -9.92 -7.73 -18.71
N LEU A 221 -9.67 -7.31 -17.47
CA LEU A 221 -8.48 -6.54 -17.11
C LEU A 221 -7.21 -7.39 -17.23
N CYS A 222 -7.23 -8.64 -16.72
CA CYS A 222 -6.09 -9.54 -16.83
C CYS A 222 -5.73 -9.82 -18.30
N ASP A 223 -6.72 -10.02 -19.17
CA ASP A 223 -6.47 -10.23 -20.60
C ASP A 223 -5.88 -8.98 -21.27
N ARG A 224 -6.48 -7.80 -21.05
CA ARG A 224 -5.94 -6.54 -21.59
C ARG A 224 -4.51 -6.28 -21.14
N LEU A 225 -4.22 -6.47 -19.85
CA LEU A 225 -2.87 -6.34 -19.31
C LEU A 225 -1.91 -7.37 -19.92
N ALA A 226 -2.32 -8.63 -20.10
CA ALA A 226 -1.48 -9.67 -20.67
C ALA A 226 -1.18 -9.47 -22.16
N LEU A 227 -2.18 -9.04 -22.93
CA LEU A 227 -2.14 -9.04 -24.39
C LEU A 227 -1.69 -7.70 -24.98
N GLU A 228 -2.02 -6.59 -24.31
CA GLU A 228 -1.89 -5.24 -24.87
C GLU A 228 -0.97 -4.36 -24.04
N LEU A 229 -1.27 -4.16 -22.74
CA LEU A 229 -0.74 -3.03 -21.97
C LEU A 229 0.51 -3.37 -21.14
N ASP A 230 0.71 -4.62 -20.74
CA ASP A 230 1.77 -5.04 -19.82
C ASP A 230 2.34 -6.42 -20.18
N ARG A 231 2.70 -6.53 -21.46
CA ARG A 231 3.13 -7.79 -22.09
C ARG A 231 4.38 -8.40 -21.45
N VAL A 232 5.22 -7.57 -20.82
CA VAL A 232 6.38 -8.04 -20.05
C VAL A 232 5.96 -8.92 -18.85
N ARG A 233 4.79 -8.65 -18.27
CA ARG A 233 4.18 -9.44 -17.18
C ARG A 233 3.04 -10.35 -17.65
N ALA A 234 2.94 -10.67 -18.95
CA ALA A 234 1.85 -11.49 -19.50
C ALA A 234 1.62 -12.83 -18.75
N ASN A 235 2.70 -13.51 -18.34
CA ASN A 235 2.58 -14.77 -17.59
C ASN A 235 2.01 -14.56 -16.18
N TYR A 236 2.32 -13.43 -15.53
CA TYR A 236 1.75 -13.06 -14.25
C TYR A 236 0.26 -12.76 -14.38
N TRP A 237 -0.16 -12.02 -15.40
CA TRP A 237 -1.57 -11.72 -15.64
C TRP A 237 -2.39 -12.97 -15.98
N ARG A 238 -1.85 -13.89 -16.77
CA ARG A 238 -2.46 -15.21 -17.00
C ARG A 238 -2.55 -16.05 -15.72
N TYR A 239 -1.59 -15.90 -14.81
CA TYR A 239 -1.67 -16.55 -13.50
C TYR A 239 -2.79 -15.95 -12.65
N ARG A 240 -2.88 -14.61 -12.56
CA ARG A 240 -3.98 -13.92 -11.87
C ARG A 240 -5.34 -14.30 -12.44
N TYR A 241 -5.47 -14.35 -13.76
CA TYR A 241 -6.67 -14.83 -14.47
C TYR A 241 -7.10 -16.21 -13.96
N ARG A 242 -6.18 -17.19 -13.89
CA ARG A 242 -6.51 -18.54 -13.39
C ARG A 242 -6.91 -18.56 -11.93
N GLN A 243 -6.38 -17.65 -11.11
CA GLN A 243 -6.82 -17.52 -9.71
C GLN A 243 -8.28 -17.04 -9.63
N VAL A 244 -8.66 -16.10 -10.48
CA VAL A 244 -10.03 -15.60 -10.59
C VAL A 244 -10.97 -16.72 -11.05
N GLU A 245 -10.60 -17.49 -12.08
CA GLU A 245 -11.39 -18.64 -12.53
C GLU A 245 -11.59 -19.69 -11.43
N LYS A 246 -10.54 -20.01 -10.69
CA LYS A 246 -10.63 -20.96 -9.58
C LYS A 246 -11.63 -20.47 -8.53
N MET A 247 -11.57 -19.20 -8.14
CA MET A 247 -12.48 -18.62 -7.14
C MET A 247 -13.91 -18.53 -7.68
N ALA A 248 -14.09 -18.15 -8.94
CA ALA A 248 -15.39 -18.15 -9.59
C ALA A 248 -16.03 -19.55 -9.60
N ALA A 249 -15.24 -20.59 -9.89
CA ALA A 249 -15.70 -21.97 -9.83
C ALA A 249 -16.13 -22.39 -8.42
N GLU A 250 -15.38 -21.99 -7.38
CA GLU A 250 -15.74 -22.22 -5.96
C GLU A 250 -17.07 -21.52 -5.59
N MET A 251 -17.39 -20.41 -6.25
CA MET A 251 -18.63 -19.64 -6.08
C MET A 251 -19.77 -20.06 -7.01
N ASN A 252 -19.57 -21.04 -7.90
CA ASN A 252 -20.49 -21.43 -8.99
C ASN A 252 -20.81 -20.32 -10.01
N ILE A 253 -19.89 -19.39 -10.22
CA ILE A 253 -20.00 -18.33 -11.22
C ILE A 253 -19.47 -18.84 -12.56
N GLN A 254 -20.27 -18.73 -13.62
CA GLN A 254 -19.81 -19.06 -14.97
C GLN A 254 -18.91 -17.95 -15.52
N CYS A 255 -17.62 -18.26 -15.70
CA CYS A 255 -16.73 -17.43 -16.52
C CYS A 255 -17.15 -17.59 -17.99
N ALA A 256 -17.56 -16.51 -18.66
CA ALA A 256 -17.87 -16.57 -20.09
C ALA A 256 -16.63 -17.05 -20.86
N GLN A 257 -16.74 -18.19 -21.55
CA GLN A 257 -15.74 -18.59 -22.52
C GLN A 257 -15.91 -17.69 -23.75
N ASN A 258 -14.86 -16.92 -24.07
CA ASN A 258 -14.75 -16.27 -25.37
C ASN A 258 -14.62 -17.31 -26.50
#